data_AF-A0A497MSQ2-F1
#
_entry.id   AF-A0A497MSQ2-F1
#
_cell.length_a   1.000
_cell.length_b   1.000
_cell.length_c   1.000
_cell.angle_alpha   90.00
_cell.angle_beta   90.00
_cell.angle_gamma   90.00
#
_symmetry.space_group_name_H-M   'P 1'
#
loop_
_entity.id
_entity.type
_entity.pdbx_description
1 polymer ?
#
loop_
_entity_poly.entity_id
_entity_poly.type
_entity_poly.pdbx_seq_one_letter_code
_entity_poly.pdbx_strand_id
1 'polypeptide(L)'
;RIVMRHSKSIEETAALFTRYLKLVMEHPRYSRIVLGLPGLLLIILSILSVLNLLYYYWIALLIVLGVYLLYKGFGIDRQFHNFYRWIKEYSPPPLPVQIANFSAIAAFICVGIGVFLGWNGAAAEVKTPPVDLGGWLALAPAIAGGFIEHSIDLIIVGACVLLFGRAVKWYFERDIKLLRTVVIVSVIIWSRQIFIETSDILKNPETSYERLIFSIVIGVLIAIATILIVLVCYRAFHGFFERKGEQVEEFGEEG
;
A
#
# COMPACT_ATOMS: atom_id res chain seq x y z
N ARG A 1 -18.11 -43.81 66.66
CA ARG A 1 -17.97 -42.39 66.28
C ARG A 1 -17.03 -42.34 65.08
N ILE A 2 -17.55 -42.10 63.87
CA ILE A 2 -16.74 -42.11 62.64
C ILE A 2 -15.92 -40.82 62.61
N VAL A 3 -14.59 -40.94 62.63
CA VAL A 3 -13.67 -39.81 62.52
C VAL A 3 -13.21 -39.77 61.06
N MET A 4 -13.78 -38.87 60.27
CA MET A 4 -13.34 -38.64 58.89
C MET A 4 -11.92 -38.03 58.89
N ARG A 5 -10.98 -38.66 58.18
CA ARG A 5 -9.66 -38.07 57.90
C ARG A 5 -9.82 -36.99 56.83
N HIS A 6 -9.69 -35.72 57.21
CA HIS A 6 -9.51 -34.66 56.22
C HIS A 6 -8.12 -34.78 55.59
N SER A 7 -8.05 -34.60 54.26
CA SER A 7 -6.83 -34.72 53.46
C SER A 7 -5.74 -33.75 53.92
N LYS A 8 -4.57 -34.27 54.30
CA LYS A 8 -3.37 -33.49 54.70
C LYS A 8 -2.97 -32.40 53.71
N SER A 9 -3.28 -32.55 52.42
CA SER A 9 -2.93 -31.56 51.39
C SER A 9 -3.67 -30.21 51.57
N ILE A 10 -4.88 -30.24 52.13
CA ILE A 10 -5.66 -29.04 52.41
C ILE A 10 -5.07 -28.33 53.63
N GLU A 11 -4.65 -29.08 54.65
CA GLU A 11 -4.02 -28.53 55.85
C GLU A 11 -2.64 -27.90 55.55
N GLU A 12 -1.81 -28.51 54.72
CA GLU A 12 -0.50 -27.94 54.33
C GLU A 12 -0.65 -26.69 53.46
N THR A 13 -1.58 -26.68 52.50
CA THR A 13 -1.83 -25.50 51.66
C THR A 13 -2.40 -24.35 52.50
N ALA A 14 -3.32 -24.65 53.42
CA ALA A 14 -3.86 -23.65 54.35
C ALA A 14 -2.77 -23.13 55.30
N ALA A 15 -1.91 -24.00 55.83
CA ALA A 15 -0.80 -23.60 56.70
C ALA A 15 0.20 -22.70 55.97
N LEU A 16 0.55 -23.03 54.72
CA LEU A 16 1.41 -22.17 53.89
C LEU A 16 0.73 -20.83 53.60
N PHE A 17 -0.54 -20.83 53.19
CA PHE A 17 -1.28 -19.59 52.92
C PHE A 17 -1.32 -18.69 54.15
N THR A 18 -1.61 -19.25 55.33
CA THR A 18 -1.62 -18.51 56.60
C THR A 18 -0.24 -17.96 56.93
N ARG A 19 0.82 -18.74 56.69
CA ARG A 19 2.21 -18.30 56.91
C ARG A 19 2.59 -17.14 56.00
N TYR A 20 2.25 -17.18 54.71
CA TYR A 20 2.48 -16.08 53.77
C TYR A 20 1.63 -14.84 54.10
N LEU A 21 0.37 -15.02 54.48
CA LEU A 21 -0.54 -13.93 54.86
C LEU A 21 -0.03 -13.22 56.12
N LYS A 22 0.47 -13.98 57.09
CA LYS A 22 1.12 -13.46 58.29
C LYS A 22 2.41 -12.70 57.95
N LEU A 23 3.22 -13.22 57.01
CA LEU A 23 4.45 -12.58 56.55
C LEU A 23 4.18 -11.25 55.81
N VAL A 24 3.08 -11.16 55.06
CA VAL A 24 2.63 -9.92 54.41
C VAL A 24 2.16 -8.88 55.44
N MET A 25 1.45 -9.30 56.49
CA MET A 25 0.96 -8.40 57.54
C MET A 25 2.07 -7.91 58.48
N GLU A 26 2.99 -8.78 58.88
CA GLU A 26 4.02 -8.48 59.90
C GLU A 26 5.20 -7.68 59.35
N HIS A 27 5.56 -7.81 58.07
CA HIS A 27 6.68 -7.08 57.52
C HIS A 27 6.27 -5.72 56.92
N PRO A 28 6.79 -4.59 57.44
CA PRO A 28 6.34 -3.25 57.07
C PRO A 28 6.67 -2.87 55.62
N ARG A 29 7.65 -3.54 54.98
CA ARG A 29 7.99 -3.34 53.56
C ARG A 29 7.03 -4.07 52.62
N TYR A 30 6.62 -5.29 52.96
CA TYR A 30 5.74 -6.11 52.11
C TYR A 30 4.28 -5.69 52.22
N SER A 31 3.83 -5.31 53.43
CA SER A 31 2.49 -4.78 53.67
C SER A 31 2.16 -3.53 52.82
N ARG A 32 3.12 -2.60 52.64
CA ARG A 32 2.90 -1.40 51.81
C ARG A 32 2.64 -1.70 50.33
N ILE A 33 3.29 -2.73 49.79
CA ILE A 33 3.18 -3.07 48.37
C ILE A 33 1.92 -3.90 48.13
N VAL A 34 1.62 -4.86 49.01
CA VAL A 34 0.51 -5.81 48.83
C VAL A 34 -0.83 -5.27 49.34
N LEU A 35 -0.83 -4.44 50.39
CA LEU A 35 -2.07 -3.88 50.98
C LEU A 35 -2.16 -2.36 50.74
N GLY A 36 -1.04 -1.63 50.79
CA GLY A 36 -1.03 -0.17 50.64
C GLY A 36 -1.34 0.29 49.22
N LEU A 37 -0.66 -0.26 48.21
CA LEU A 37 -0.88 0.11 46.80
C LEU A 37 -2.31 -0.19 46.31
N PRO A 38 -2.88 -1.39 46.53
CA PRO A 38 -4.28 -1.64 46.18
C PRO A 38 -5.26 -0.87 47.07
N GLY A 39 -4.96 -0.65 48.36
CA GLY A 39 -5.81 0.16 49.24
C GLY A 39 -5.92 1.61 48.77
N LEU A 40 -4.80 2.23 48.36
CA LEU A 40 -4.79 3.58 47.80
C LEU A 40 -5.56 3.64 46.47
N LEU A 41 -5.40 2.64 45.61
CA LEU A 41 -6.16 2.53 44.36
C LEU A 41 -7.67 2.43 44.62
N LEU A 42 -8.10 1.69 45.64
CA LEU A 42 -9.52 1.59 46.03
C LEU A 42 -10.09 2.91 46.57
N ILE A 43 -9.31 3.69 47.30
CA ILE A 43 -9.72 5.03 47.77
C ILE A 43 -9.88 5.98 46.58
N ILE A 44 -8.90 6.01 45.67
CA ILE A 44 -8.97 6.82 44.44
C ILE A 44 -10.17 6.38 43.58
N LEU A 45 -10.39 5.08 43.43
CA LEU A 45 -11.55 4.52 42.72
C LEU A 45 -12.87 4.99 43.34
N SER A 46 -12.96 4.99 44.68
CA SER A 46 -14.15 5.42 45.40
C SER A 46 -14.45 6.90 45.18
N ILE A 47 -13.42 7.76 45.21
CA ILE A 47 -13.54 9.20 44.95
C ILE A 47 -13.94 9.46 43.48
N LEU A 48 -13.29 8.78 42.53
CA LEU A 48 -13.63 8.91 41.10
C LEU A 48 -15.02 8.36 40.76
N SER A 49 -15.55 7.44 41.57
CA SER A 49 -16.91 6.91 41.42
C SER A 49 -17.98 7.93 41.70
N VAL A 50 -17.78 8.80 42.70
CA VAL A 50 -18.70 9.89 42.98
C VAL A 50 -18.66 10.92 41.84
N LEU A 51 -17.52 11.09 41.18
CA LEU A 51 -17.31 12.03 40.07
C LEU A 51 -17.68 11.47 38.69
N ASN A 52 -18.17 10.22 38.60
CA ASN A 52 -18.54 9.53 37.37
C ASN A 52 -17.41 9.45 36.31
N LEU A 53 -16.14 9.47 36.76
CA LEU A 53 -14.95 9.41 35.91
C LEU A 53 -14.34 7.99 35.83
N LEU A 54 -15.07 6.96 36.26
CA LEU A 54 -14.58 5.58 36.31
C LEU A 54 -14.09 5.06 34.96
N TYR A 55 -14.74 5.48 33.88
CA TYR A 55 -14.39 5.06 32.52
C TYR A 55 -12.94 5.44 32.16
N TYR A 56 -12.54 6.68 32.44
CA TYR A 56 -11.18 7.16 32.17
C TYR A 56 -10.14 6.47 33.06
N TYR A 57 -10.50 6.12 34.30
CA TYR A 57 -9.63 5.37 35.19
C TYR A 57 -9.35 3.95 34.67
N TRP A 58 -10.38 3.24 34.20
CA TRP A 58 -10.20 1.91 33.61
C TRP A 58 -9.29 1.94 32.39
N ILE A 59 -9.46 2.95 31.52
CA ILE A 59 -8.58 3.16 30.36
C ILE A 59 -7.14 3.43 30.81
N ALA A 60 -6.95 4.34 31.76
CA ALA A 60 -5.61 4.66 32.27
C ALA A 60 -4.91 3.45 32.90
N LEU A 61 -5.64 2.65 33.68
CA LEU A 61 -5.12 1.42 34.29
C LEU A 61 -4.71 0.41 33.22
N LEU A 62 -5.56 0.16 32.22
CA LEU A 62 -5.27 -0.75 31.11
C LEU A 62 -4.07 -0.26 30.28
N ILE A 63 -3.93 1.03 30.05
CA ILE A 63 -2.76 1.60 29.35
C ILE A 63 -1.49 1.36 30.16
N VAL A 64 -1.47 1.69 31.45
CA VAL A 64 -0.29 1.50 32.30
C VAL A 64 0.10 0.04 32.38
N LEU A 65 -0.89 -0.85 32.56
CA LEU A 65 -0.67 -2.28 32.67
C LEU A 65 -0.22 -2.87 31.32
N GLY A 66 -0.79 -2.40 30.21
CA GLY A 66 -0.38 -2.72 28.85
C GLY A 66 1.06 -2.29 28.56
N VAL A 67 1.44 -1.06 28.89
CA VAL A 67 2.81 -0.55 28.72
C VAL A 67 3.79 -1.35 29.57
N TYR A 68 3.45 -1.67 30.82
CA TYR A 68 4.29 -2.48 31.70
C TYR A 68 4.48 -3.91 31.17
N LEU A 69 3.39 -4.54 30.68
CA LEU A 69 3.45 -5.86 30.07
C LEU A 69 4.21 -5.86 28.75
N LEU A 70 4.11 -4.81 27.93
CA LEU A 70 4.89 -4.67 26.70
C LEU A 70 6.38 -4.52 27.04
N TYR A 71 6.72 -3.62 27.95
CA TYR A 71 8.10 -3.39 28.38
C TYR A 71 8.76 -4.67 28.91
N LYS A 72 8.05 -5.42 29.76
CA LYS A 72 8.57 -6.63 30.40
C LYS A 72 8.43 -7.90 29.54
N GLY A 73 7.38 -8.00 28.75
CA GLY A 73 7.02 -9.20 27.98
C GLY A 73 7.70 -9.29 26.61
N PHE A 74 7.98 -8.16 25.96
CA PHE A 74 8.59 -8.15 24.62
C PHE A 74 10.11 -7.94 24.61
N GLY A 75 10.76 -7.76 25.76
CA GLY A 75 12.22 -7.55 25.80
C GLY A 75 12.65 -6.36 24.93
N ILE A 76 11.88 -5.27 24.99
CA ILE A 76 11.93 -4.09 24.11
C ILE A 76 13.34 -3.50 24.00
N ASP A 77 14.15 -3.62 25.05
CA ASP A 77 15.53 -3.15 25.13
C ASP A 77 16.41 -3.69 23.97
N ARG A 78 16.26 -4.97 23.62
CA ARG A 78 17.05 -5.61 22.54
C ARG A 78 16.50 -5.29 21.15
N GLN A 79 15.18 -5.12 21.02
CA GLN A 79 14.56 -4.79 19.74
C GLN A 79 14.81 -3.34 19.32
N PHE A 80 14.84 -2.39 20.25
CA PHE A 80 15.20 -1.00 19.94
C PHE A 80 16.63 -0.87 19.41
N HIS A 81 17.57 -1.60 19.99
CA HIS A 81 18.96 -1.55 19.52
C HIS A 81 19.12 -2.18 18.12
N ASN A 82 18.41 -3.28 17.85
CA ASN A 82 18.38 -3.90 16.52
C ASN A 82 17.65 -3.03 15.47
N PHE A 83 16.57 -2.36 15.86
CA PHE A 83 15.83 -1.45 14.99
C PHE A 83 16.63 -0.18 14.67
N TYR A 84 17.32 0.39 15.67
CA TYR A 84 18.22 1.53 15.47
C TYR A 84 19.39 1.18 14.56
N ARG A 85 19.97 -0.02 14.73
CA ARG A 85 21.04 -0.52 13.85
C ARG A 85 20.52 -0.77 12.43
N TRP A 86 19.32 -1.34 12.29
CA TRP A 86 18.65 -1.54 11.00
C TRP A 86 18.39 -0.23 10.25
N ILE A 87 17.93 0.84 10.95
CA ILE A 87 17.74 2.18 10.35
C ILE A 87 19.08 2.79 9.96
N LYS A 88 20.12 2.63 10.77
CA LYS A 88 21.44 3.21 10.52
C LYS A 88 22.21 2.51 9.40
N GLU A 89 22.01 1.20 9.24
CA GLU A 89 22.57 0.38 8.16
C GLU A 89 21.69 0.41 6.89
N TYR A 90 20.51 1.06 6.95
CA TYR A 90 19.65 1.28 5.79
C TYR A 90 20.30 2.30 4.85
N SER A 91 21.13 1.81 3.93
CA SER A 91 21.58 2.62 2.80
C SER A 91 20.36 2.94 1.93
N PRO A 92 19.98 4.22 1.75
CA PRO A 92 18.78 4.57 1.01
C PRO A 92 18.89 3.99 -0.41
N PRO A 93 17.84 3.29 -0.91
CA PRO A 93 17.86 2.77 -2.26
C PRO A 93 18.14 3.92 -3.25
N PRO A 94 18.90 3.67 -4.32
CA PRO A 94 19.34 4.72 -5.23
C PRO A 94 18.15 5.57 -5.69
N LEU A 95 18.32 6.90 -5.73
CA LEU A 95 17.26 7.88 -6.06
C LEU A 95 16.35 7.48 -7.24
N PRO A 96 16.85 6.88 -8.34
CA PRO A 96 16.00 6.46 -9.45
C PRO A 96 15.03 5.33 -9.10
N VAL A 97 15.37 4.46 -8.15
CA VAL A 97 14.49 3.38 -7.67
C VAL A 97 13.35 3.95 -6.82
N GLN A 98 13.62 4.99 -6.04
CA GLN A 98 12.57 5.68 -5.27
C GLN A 98 11.57 6.37 -6.20
N ILE A 99 12.06 7.05 -7.24
CA ILE A 99 11.20 7.70 -8.25
C ILE A 99 10.37 6.68 -9.02
N ALA A 100 10.97 5.55 -9.41
CA ALA A 100 10.24 4.47 -10.08
C ALA A 100 9.15 3.85 -9.20
N ASN A 101 9.43 3.61 -7.92
CA ASN A 101 8.45 3.06 -6.97
C ASN A 101 7.32 4.05 -6.68
N PHE A 102 7.64 5.33 -6.51
CA PHE A 102 6.63 6.38 -6.33
C PHE A 102 5.72 6.50 -7.55
N SER A 103 6.30 6.51 -8.75
CA SER A 103 5.57 6.50 -10.02
C SER A 103 4.68 5.26 -10.16
N ALA A 104 5.12 4.09 -9.70
CA ALA A 104 4.30 2.87 -9.71
C ALA A 104 3.07 2.99 -8.78
N ILE A 105 3.25 3.57 -7.59
CA ILE A 105 2.14 3.83 -6.65
C ILE A 105 1.17 4.86 -7.25
N ALA A 106 1.68 5.95 -7.81
CA ALA A 106 0.87 6.98 -8.46
C ALA A 106 0.07 6.41 -9.64
N ALA A 107 0.69 5.54 -10.45
CA ALA A 107 0.03 4.84 -11.54
C ALA A 107 -1.08 3.92 -11.04
N PHE A 108 -0.85 3.18 -9.96
CA PHE A 108 -1.86 2.31 -9.34
C PHE A 108 -3.08 3.13 -8.87
N ILE A 109 -2.85 4.28 -8.25
CA ILE A 109 -3.92 5.18 -7.82
C ILE A 109 -4.69 5.73 -9.03
N CYS A 110 -3.98 6.15 -10.09
CA CYS A 110 -4.62 6.65 -11.32
C CYS A 110 -5.52 5.60 -11.97
N VAL A 111 -5.05 4.35 -12.06
CA VAL A 111 -5.85 3.23 -12.59
C VAL A 111 -7.06 2.97 -11.69
N GLY A 112 -6.89 2.97 -10.37
CA GLY A 112 -7.99 2.79 -9.42
C GLY A 112 -9.09 3.85 -9.57
N ILE A 113 -8.70 5.12 -9.68
CA ILE A 113 -9.63 6.23 -9.92
C ILE A 113 -10.28 6.11 -11.31
N GLY A 114 -9.51 5.71 -12.33
CA GLY A 114 -10.03 5.48 -13.69
C GLY A 114 -11.11 4.40 -13.73
N VAL A 115 -10.93 3.29 -13.00
CA VAL A 115 -11.95 2.23 -12.88
C VAL A 115 -13.19 2.75 -12.15
N PHE A 116 -13.02 3.55 -11.10
CA PHE A 116 -14.14 4.16 -10.39
C PHE A 116 -14.95 5.12 -11.29
N LEU A 117 -14.28 5.96 -12.08
CA LEU A 117 -14.97 6.83 -13.04
C LEU A 117 -15.64 6.03 -14.16
N GLY A 118 -14.97 4.98 -14.66
CA GLY A 118 -15.54 4.06 -15.64
C GLY A 118 -16.81 3.38 -15.13
N TRP A 119 -16.83 2.94 -13.87
CA TRP A 119 -18.02 2.39 -13.23
C TRP A 119 -19.18 3.41 -13.22
N ASN A 120 -18.91 4.66 -12.86
CA ASN A 120 -19.93 5.70 -12.87
C ASN A 120 -20.43 6.00 -14.29
N GLY A 121 -19.54 6.01 -15.29
CA GLY A 121 -19.90 6.15 -16.71
C GLY A 121 -20.77 5.00 -17.21
N ALA A 122 -20.42 3.76 -16.85
CA ALA A 122 -21.22 2.57 -17.15
C ALA A 122 -22.61 2.60 -16.49
N ALA A 123 -22.68 2.99 -15.21
CA ALA A 123 -23.93 3.09 -14.48
C ALA A 123 -24.85 4.18 -15.04
N ALA A 124 -24.30 5.26 -15.58
CA ALA A 124 -25.08 6.34 -16.20
C ALA A 124 -25.84 5.89 -17.47
N GLU A 125 -25.35 4.86 -18.17
CA GLU A 125 -26.02 4.29 -19.34
C GLU A 125 -27.23 3.41 -18.97
N VAL A 126 -27.26 2.88 -17.73
CA VAL A 126 -28.37 2.05 -17.22
C VAL A 126 -29.45 2.93 -16.60
N LYS A 127 -30.15 3.71 -17.44
CA LYS A 127 -31.26 4.59 -16.98
C LYS A 127 -32.47 3.81 -16.46
N THR A 128 -32.75 2.65 -17.06
CA THR A 128 -33.82 1.75 -16.65
C THR A 128 -33.30 0.31 -16.62
N PRO A 129 -33.21 -0.34 -15.45
CA PRO A 129 -32.68 -1.70 -15.35
C PRO A 129 -33.60 -2.69 -16.10
N PRO A 130 -33.09 -3.43 -17.10
CA PRO A 130 -33.87 -4.44 -17.80
C PRO A 130 -34.20 -5.62 -16.88
N VAL A 131 -35.39 -6.17 -17.05
CA VAL A 131 -35.85 -7.35 -16.30
C VAL A 131 -35.29 -8.66 -16.91
N ASP A 132 -34.99 -8.64 -18.22
CA ASP A 132 -34.56 -9.81 -18.99
C ASP A 132 -33.06 -9.81 -19.32
N LEU A 133 -32.46 -10.99 -19.38
CA LEU A 133 -31.07 -11.20 -19.81
C LEU A 133 -30.79 -10.65 -21.23
N GLY A 134 -31.79 -10.69 -22.11
CA GLY A 134 -31.68 -10.12 -23.46
C GLY A 134 -31.55 -8.60 -23.46
N GLY A 135 -32.20 -7.90 -22.52
CA GLY A 135 -32.08 -6.45 -22.36
C GLY A 135 -30.69 -6.05 -21.85
N TRP A 136 -30.11 -6.84 -20.95
CA TRP A 136 -28.72 -6.66 -20.51
C TRP A 136 -27.72 -6.86 -21.65
N LEU A 137 -27.95 -7.85 -22.51
CA LEU A 137 -27.07 -8.08 -23.68
C LEU A 137 -27.16 -6.94 -24.70
N ALA A 138 -28.34 -6.35 -24.90
CA ALA A 138 -28.54 -5.22 -25.80
C ALA A 138 -27.89 -3.92 -25.27
N LEU A 139 -27.85 -3.73 -23.95
CA LEU A 139 -27.19 -2.60 -23.30
C LEU A 139 -25.68 -2.82 -23.07
N ALA A 140 -25.19 -4.05 -23.19
CA ALA A 140 -23.78 -4.38 -22.94
C ALA A 140 -22.79 -3.53 -23.77
N PRO A 141 -23.01 -3.27 -25.08
CA PRO A 141 -22.15 -2.39 -25.86
C PRO A 141 -22.14 -0.95 -25.33
N ALA A 142 -23.32 -0.40 -25.00
CA ALA A 142 -23.44 0.96 -24.47
C ALA A 142 -22.78 1.10 -23.10
N ILE A 143 -22.96 0.12 -22.21
CA ILE A 143 -22.30 0.05 -20.89
C ILE A 143 -20.77 -0.01 -21.06
N ALA A 144 -20.29 -0.85 -21.97
CA ALA A 144 -18.86 -0.97 -22.27
C ALA A 144 -18.30 0.33 -22.86
N GLY A 145 -19.03 1.00 -23.74
CA GLY A 145 -18.67 2.34 -24.23
C GLY A 145 -18.60 3.35 -23.07
N GLY A 146 -19.64 3.43 -22.24
CA GLY A 146 -19.70 4.33 -21.08
C GLY A 146 -18.51 4.14 -20.13
N PHE A 147 -18.11 2.90 -19.91
CA PHE A 147 -16.92 2.55 -19.13
C PHE A 147 -15.64 3.04 -19.79
N ILE A 148 -15.44 2.76 -21.09
CA ILE A 148 -14.21 3.10 -21.82
C ILE A 148 -14.03 4.61 -21.87
N GLU A 149 -15.07 5.37 -22.24
CA GLU A 149 -14.99 6.84 -22.36
C GLU A 149 -14.49 7.50 -21.08
N HIS A 150 -14.99 7.06 -19.91
CA HIS A 150 -14.70 7.72 -18.64
C HIS A 150 -13.45 7.17 -17.94
N SER A 151 -13.00 5.96 -18.28
CA SER A 151 -11.84 5.33 -17.64
C SER A 151 -10.53 5.51 -18.41
N ILE A 152 -10.58 5.60 -19.74
CA ILE A 152 -9.41 5.47 -20.60
C ILE A 152 -8.36 6.56 -20.34
N ASP A 153 -8.80 7.79 -20.07
CA ASP A 153 -7.92 8.93 -19.84
C ASP A 153 -7.01 8.72 -18.64
N LEU A 154 -7.60 8.30 -17.51
CA LEU A 154 -6.86 8.05 -16.27
C LEU A 154 -6.01 6.78 -16.34
N ILE A 155 -6.47 5.74 -17.05
CA ILE A 155 -5.68 4.51 -17.27
C ILE A 155 -4.43 4.83 -18.09
N ILE A 156 -4.57 5.63 -19.16
CA ILE A 156 -3.45 6.01 -20.03
C ILE A 156 -2.49 6.95 -19.32
N VAL A 157 -3.00 7.93 -18.56
CA VAL A 157 -2.16 8.78 -17.71
C VAL A 157 -1.40 7.93 -16.69
N GLY A 158 -2.06 6.98 -16.02
CA GLY A 158 -1.41 6.05 -15.09
C GLY A 158 -0.30 5.23 -15.77
N ALA A 159 -0.57 4.67 -16.95
CA ALA A 159 0.43 3.94 -17.73
C ALA A 159 1.63 4.82 -18.13
N CYS A 160 1.38 6.07 -18.55
CA CYS A 160 2.44 7.03 -18.87
C CYS A 160 3.29 7.37 -17.65
N VAL A 161 2.66 7.62 -16.50
CA VAL A 161 3.35 7.91 -15.24
C VAL A 161 4.25 6.75 -14.85
N LEU A 162 3.77 5.50 -14.93
CA LEU A 162 4.54 4.28 -14.63
C LEU A 162 5.78 4.16 -15.51
N LEU A 163 5.60 4.35 -16.82
CA LEU A 163 6.69 4.27 -17.79
C LEU A 163 7.69 5.41 -17.61
N PHE A 164 7.22 6.61 -17.26
CA PHE A 164 8.09 7.74 -16.98
C PHE A 164 8.99 7.48 -15.77
N GLY A 165 8.46 6.92 -14.69
CA GLY A 165 9.26 6.54 -13.52
C GLY A 165 10.36 5.53 -13.85
N ARG A 166 10.06 4.57 -14.73
CA ARG A 166 11.07 3.62 -15.25
C ARG A 166 12.05 4.26 -16.22
N ALA A 167 11.60 5.19 -17.06
CA ALA A 167 12.44 5.93 -17.99
C ALA A 167 13.50 6.75 -17.25
N VAL A 168 13.15 7.37 -16.12
CA VAL A 168 14.10 8.09 -15.27
C VAL A 168 15.21 7.16 -14.78
N LYS A 169 14.87 5.93 -14.35
CA LYS A 169 15.88 4.93 -13.98
C LYS A 169 16.86 4.64 -15.12
N TRP A 170 16.35 4.38 -16.33
CA TRP A 170 17.19 4.09 -17.50
C TRP A 170 17.97 5.29 -18.00
N TYR A 171 17.50 6.52 -17.75
CA TYR A 171 18.23 7.75 -18.05
C TYR A 171 19.52 7.85 -17.24
N PHE A 172 19.43 7.60 -15.93
CA PHE A 172 20.60 7.58 -15.05
C PHE A 172 21.54 6.42 -15.36
N GLU A 173 21.00 5.25 -15.72
CA GLU A 173 21.80 4.08 -16.08
C GLU A 173 22.49 4.20 -17.46
N ARG A 174 22.11 5.21 -18.27
CA ARG A 174 22.48 5.41 -19.67
C ARG A 174 22.27 4.15 -20.51
N ASP A 175 21.08 3.56 -20.37
CA ASP A 175 20.71 2.32 -21.07
C ASP A 175 19.90 2.64 -22.34
N ILE A 176 20.11 1.85 -23.40
CA ILE A 176 19.33 1.92 -24.66
C ILE A 176 17.81 1.70 -24.46
N LYS A 177 17.45 1.11 -23.33
CA LYS A 177 16.06 0.82 -22.93
C LYS A 177 15.23 2.08 -22.78
N LEU A 178 15.83 3.24 -22.49
CA LEU A 178 15.12 4.52 -22.45
C LEU A 178 14.44 4.84 -23.77
N LEU A 179 15.18 4.71 -24.88
CA LEU A 179 14.68 5.01 -26.22
C LEU A 179 13.47 4.15 -26.58
N ARG A 180 13.50 2.87 -26.23
CA ARG A 180 12.36 1.96 -26.39
C ARG A 180 11.15 2.42 -25.58
N THR A 181 11.37 2.98 -24.40
CA THR A 181 10.30 3.45 -23.51
C THR A 181 9.59 4.66 -24.09
N VAL A 182 10.33 5.57 -24.73
CA VAL A 182 9.76 6.73 -25.43
C VAL A 182 8.82 6.29 -26.56
N VAL A 183 9.23 5.30 -27.36
CA VAL A 183 8.36 4.72 -28.40
C VAL A 183 7.09 4.14 -27.77
N ILE A 184 7.21 3.34 -26.70
CA ILE A 184 6.07 2.73 -26.03
C ILE A 184 5.11 3.80 -25.48
N VAL A 185 5.63 4.85 -24.83
CA VAL A 185 4.82 5.96 -24.31
C VAL A 185 4.06 6.66 -25.44
N SER A 186 4.72 6.94 -26.57
CA SER A 186 4.08 7.57 -27.73
C SER A 186 2.92 6.73 -28.27
N VAL A 187 3.10 5.41 -28.37
CA VAL A 187 2.04 4.50 -28.84
C VAL A 187 0.89 4.43 -27.84
N ILE A 188 1.18 4.41 -26.54
CA ILE A 188 0.15 4.40 -25.48
C ILE A 188 -0.67 5.68 -25.50
N ILE A 189 -0.04 6.84 -25.64
CA ILE A 189 -0.76 8.13 -25.74
C ILE A 189 -1.70 8.09 -26.95
N TRP A 190 -1.25 7.59 -28.10
CA TRP A 190 -2.10 7.53 -29.29
C TRP A 190 -3.23 6.50 -29.16
N SER A 191 -3.00 5.40 -28.46
CA SER A 191 -4.03 4.37 -28.22
C SER A 191 -5.30 4.94 -27.59
N ARG A 192 -5.17 6.03 -26.81
CA ARG A 192 -6.28 6.81 -26.26
C ARG A 192 -7.33 7.14 -27.32
N GLN A 193 -6.89 7.67 -28.46
CA GLN A 193 -7.80 8.11 -29.50
C GLN A 193 -8.58 6.92 -30.06
N ILE A 194 -7.93 5.76 -30.26
CA ILE A 194 -8.59 4.56 -30.78
C ILE A 194 -9.69 4.09 -29.83
N PHE A 195 -9.43 4.08 -28.52
CA PHE A 195 -10.41 3.68 -27.51
C PHE A 195 -11.59 4.64 -27.39
N ILE A 196 -11.37 5.95 -27.50
CA ILE A 196 -12.45 6.95 -27.47
C ILE A 196 -13.37 6.78 -28.67
N GLU A 197 -12.83 6.66 -29.89
CA GLU A 197 -13.64 6.44 -31.09
C GLU A 197 -14.38 5.09 -31.03
N THR A 198 -13.75 4.06 -30.46
CA THR A 198 -14.40 2.76 -30.23
C THR A 198 -15.59 2.91 -29.27
N SER A 199 -15.41 3.65 -28.18
CA SER A 199 -16.46 3.92 -27.22
C SER A 199 -17.67 4.62 -27.84
N ASP A 200 -17.43 5.62 -28.69
CA ASP A 200 -18.51 6.38 -29.34
C ASP A 200 -19.34 5.49 -30.28
N ILE A 201 -18.68 4.62 -31.06
CA ILE A 201 -19.35 3.62 -31.91
C ILE A 201 -20.14 2.59 -31.07
N LEU A 202 -19.62 2.21 -29.91
CA LEU A 202 -20.28 1.28 -29.00
C LEU A 202 -21.57 1.85 -28.39
N LYS A 203 -21.60 3.16 -28.13
CA LYS A 203 -22.78 3.88 -27.63
C LYS A 203 -23.80 4.15 -28.72
N ASN A 204 -23.33 4.59 -29.88
CA ASN A 204 -24.16 4.98 -31.01
C ASN A 204 -23.72 4.19 -32.25
N PRO A 205 -24.39 3.08 -32.59
CA PRO A 205 -24.02 2.26 -33.73
C PRO A 205 -24.25 2.94 -35.09
N GLU A 206 -24.94 4.08 -35.11
CA GLU A 206 -25.18 4.89 -36.32
C GLU A 206 -24.00 5.84 -36.66
N THR A 207 -23.02 5.97 -35.77
CA THR A 207 -21.89 6.89 -35.97
C THR A 207 -20.98 6.38 -37.08
N SER A 208 -20.54 7.29 -37.97
CA SER A 208 -19.68 6.94 -39.10
C SER A 208 -18.34 6.38 -38.64
N TYR A 209 -17.99 5.18 -39.11
CA TYR A 209 -16.75 4.47 -38.80
C TYR A 209 -15.47 5.14 -39.34
N GLU A 210 -15.61 6.19 -40.14
CA GLU A 210 -14.51 6.95 -40.75
C GLU A 210 -13.53 7.48 -39.70
N ARG A 211 -14.03 8.02 -38.57
CA ARG A 211 -13.17 8.59 -37.51
C ARG A 211 -12.26 7.55 -36.85
N LEU A 212 -12.78 6.34 -36.62
CA LEU A 212 -11.99 5.23 -36.09
C LEU A 212 -10.90 4.80 -37.09
N ILE A 213 -11.25 4.69 -38.38
CA ILE A 213 -10.26 4.36 -39.42
C ILE A 213 -9.17 5.42 -39.47
N PHE A 214 -9.51 6.71 -39.47
CA PHE A 214 -8.53 7.79 -39.45
C PHE A 214 -7.64 7.74 -38.19
N SER A 215 -8.23 7.53 -37.02
CA SER A 215 -7.49 7.40 -35.75
C SER A 215 -6.46 6.26 -35.79
N ILE A 216 -6.83 5.10 -36.35
CA ILE A 216 -5.93 3.95 -36.51
C ILE A 216 -4.82 4.26 -37.50
N VAL A 217 -5.16 4.79 -38.69
CA VAL A 217 -4.18 5.10 -39.74
C VAL A 217 -3.16 6.13 -39.25
N ILE A 218 -3.62 7.23 -38.65
CA ILE A 218 -2.74 8.25 -38.10
C ILE A 218 -1.90 7.68 -36.96
N GLY A 219 -2.44 6.77 -36.15
CA GLY A 219 -1.70 6.12 -35.08
C GLY A 219 -0.55 5.25 -35.56
N VAL A 220 -0.77 4.49 -36.63
CA VAL A 220 0.29 3.70 -37.28
C VAL A 220 1.36 4.62 -37.86
N LEU A 221 0.97 5.71 -38.52
CA LEU A 221 1.92 6.70 -39.07
C LEU A 221 2.76 7.34 -37.97
N ILE A 222 2.15 7.69 -36.84
CA ILE A 222 2.85 8.27 -35.68
C ILE A 222 3.80 7.24 -35.07
N ALA A 223 3.37 5.99 -34.89
CA ALA A 223 4.25 4.94 -34.37
C ALA A 223 5.51 4.76 -35.25
N ILE A 224 5.34 4.74 -36.58
CA ILE A 224 6.45 4.68 -37.52
C ILE A 224 7.35 5.93 -37.39
N ALA A 225 6.76 7.12 -37.36
CA ALA A 225 7.50 8.37 -37.21
C ALA A 225 8.32 8.40 -35.90
N THR A 226 7.73 7.98 -34.78
CA THR A 226 8.40 7.91 -33.48
C THR A 226 9.57 6.91 -33.51
N ILE A 227 9.40 5.76 -34.15
CA ILE A 227 10.49 4.77 -34.32
C ILE A 227 11.63 5.37 -35.14
N LEU A 228 11.33 6.06 -36.24
CA LEU A 228 12.33 6.71 -37.08
C LEU A 228 13.10 7.80 -36.31
N ILE A 229 12.39 8.66 -35.57
CA ILE A 229 13.00 9.69 -34.72
C ILE A 229 13.93 9.05 -33.69
N VAL A 230 13.50 7.97 -33.05
CA VAL A 230 14.30 7.25 -32.07
C VAL A 230 15.55 6.62 -32.68
N LEU A 231 15.47 6.08 -33.90
CA LEU A 231 16.63 5.55 -34.62
C LEU A 231 17.63 6.66 -34.99
N VAL A 232 17.14 7.82 -35.41
CA VAL A 232 17.99 8.99 -35.68
C VAL A 232 18.66 9.48 -34.39
N CYS A 233 17.91 9.59 -33.30
CA CYS A 233 18.45 9.91 -31.98
C CYS A 233 19.50 8.89 -31.52
N TYR A 234 19.26 7.60 -31.72
CA TYR A 234 20.23 6.55 -31.39
C TYR A 234 21.56 6.76 -32.13
N ARG A 235 21.50 7.05 -33.44
CA ARG A 235 22.71 7.35 -34.24
C ARG A 235 23.41 8.63 -33.80
N ALA A 236 22.65 9.68 -33.46
CA ALA A 236 23.21 10.96 -33.04
C ALA A 236 23.85 10.91 -31.64
N PHE A 237 23.29 10.11 -30.72
CA PHE A 237 23.73 10.01 -29.33
C PHE A 237 24.60 8.76 -29.03
N HIS A 238 25.09 8.05 -30.05
CA HIS A 238 25.91 6.84 -29.88
C HIS A 238 27.05 7.02 -28.86
N GLY A 239 27.78 8.15 -28.94
CA GLY A 239 28.88 8.48 -28.01
C GLY A 239 28.46 8.80 -26.57
N PHE A 240 27.18 9.08 -26.28
CA PHE A 240 26.69 9.25 -24.91
C PHE A 240 26.45 7.91 -24.20
N PHE A 241 26.07 6.88 -24.98
CA PHE A 241 25.79 5.53 -24.50
C PHE A 241 27.04 4.64 -24.46
N GLU A 242 28.08 4.91 -25.26
CA GLU A 242 29.36 4.15 -25.27
C GLU A 242 30.24 4.36 -24.02
N ARG A 243 30.17 5.51 -23.33
CA ARG A 243 31.06 5.83 -22.18
C ARG A 243 31.00 4.86 -20.99
N LYS A 244 30.04 3.93 -20.96
CA LYS A 244 29.94 2.89 -19.92
C LYS A 244 30.47 1.53 -20.41
N GLY A 245 30.59 1.31 -21.72
CA GLY A 245 31.26 0.14 -22.28
C GLY A 245 32.76 0.14 -21.95
N GLU A 246 33.42 1.28 -22.17
CA GLU A 246 34.85 1.47 -21.86
C GLU A 246 35.15 1.34 -20.34
N GLN A 247 34.26 1.84 -19.46
CA GLN A 247 34.44 1.69 -18.01
C GLN A 247 34.21 0.27 -17.48
N VAL A 248 33.62 -0.64 -18.25
CA VAL A 248 33.45 -2.05 -17.85
C VAL A 248 34.57 -2.91 -18.42
N GLU A 249 35.13 -2.55 -19.58
CA GLU A 249 36.31 -3.20 -20.15
C GLU A 249 37.60 -2.83 -19.40
N GLU A 250 37.81 -1.57 -19.00
CA GLU A 250 39.00 -1.16 -18.21
C GLU A 250 39.06 -1.84 -16.82
N PHE A 251 37.92 -2.18 -16.21
CA PHE A 251 37.89 -2.90 -14.94
C PHE A 251 37.88 -4.44 -15.10
N GLY A 252 37.74 -4.95 -16.33
CA GLY A 252 37.75 -6.37 -16.64
C GLY A 252 39.12 -6.91 -17.07
N GLU A 253 40.07 -6.03 -17.41
CA GLU A 253 41.41 -6.41 -17.89
C GLU A 253 42.50 -6.40 -16.80
N GLU A 254 42.19 -5.98 -15.56
CA GLU A 254 43.13 -6.04 -14.41
C GLU A 254 42.85 -7.17 -13.40
N GLY A 255 42.10 -8.22 -13.78
CA GLY A 255 41.76 -9.37 -12.93
C GLY A 255 42.45 -10.68 -13.32
#